data_AF-A0A8X6X3P9-F1
#
_entry.id   AF-A0A8X6X3P9-F1
#
_cell.length_a   1.000
_cell.length_b   1.000
_cell.length_c   1.000
_cell.angle_alpha   90.00
_cell.angle_beta   90.00
_cell.angle_gamma   90.00
#
_symmetry.space_group_name_H-M   'P 1'
#
loop_
_entity.id
_entity.type
_entity.pdbx_description
1 polymer ?
#
loop_
_entity_poly.entity_id
_entity_poly.type
_entity_poly.pdbx_seq_one_letter_code
_entity_poly.pdbx_strand_id
1 'polypeptide(L)'
;MEKYEQGRDEKIYLSVAPTRRSTKTCRKVVLVKKSILSTPFFGKVMSEVRYGLLMKFLHFANNDASSSDLDHNMKLKKIREFHDLVVHKFKSVYVPKPDISVDESLIAYKGRLSWKQYILQKRARFGIKLFQLCESESGYIWNSLIYTGKGTAFNENYNDYGLSMKSVLTLIHELKGKGYCLSTDNFYTSPELAELLIDSKTDICGTL
;
A
#
# COMPACT_ATOMS: atom_id res chain seq x y z
N MET A 1 25.83 19.70 6.65
CA MET A 1 24.66 20.61 6.61
C MET A 1 23.60 20.13 5.62
N GLU A 2 23.94 19.67 4.41
CA GLU A 2 22.97 19.13 3.41
C GLU A 2 22.03 18.03 3.92
N LYS A 3 22.53 17.02 4.65
CA LYS A 3 21.67 15.95 5.20
C LYS A 3 20.62 16.45 6.21
N TYR A 4 20.88 17.59 6.86
CA TYR A 4 19.98 18.18 7.87
C TYR A 4 18.90 19.07 7.22
N GLU A 5 19.22 19.71 6.09
CA GLU A 5 18.25 20.46 5.28
C GLU A 5 17.33 19.53 4.50
N GLN A 6 17.88 18.44 3.94
CA GLN A 6 17.11 17.43 3.22
C GLN A 6 16.08 16.74 4.12
N GLY A 7 16.46 16.37 5.35
CA GLY A 7 15.53 15.82 6.34
C GLY A 7 14.49 16.82 6.88
N ARG A 8 14.74 18.14 6.79
CA ARG A 8 13.77 19.18 7.16
C ARG A 8 12.73 19.37 6.07
N ASP A 9 13.15 19.39 4.81
CA ASP A 9 12.28 19.51 3.64
C ASP A 9 11.37 18.29 3.46
N GLU A 10 11.86 17.08 3.74
CA GLU A 10 11.05 15.85 3.72
C GLU A 10 9.97 15.84 4.80
N LYS A 11 10.28 16.30 6.02
CA LYS A 11 9.29 16.43 7.12
C LYS A 11 8.23 17.48 6.81
N ILE A 12 8.62 18.61 6.23
CA ILE A 12 7.71 19.66 5.79
C ILE A 12 6.80 19.14 4.68
N TYR A 13 7.32 18.38 3.72
CA TYR A 13 6.56 17.77 2.64
C TYR A 13 5.45 16.82 3.16
N LEU A 14 5.79 15.91 4.08
CA LEU A 14 4.82 14.98 4.67
C LEU A 14 3.69 15.70 5.44
N SER A 15 3.98 16.86 6.03
CA SER A 15 2.98 17.69 6.72
C SER A 15 2.07 18.49 5.78
N VAL A 16 2.51 18.71 4.53
CA VAL A 16 1.84 19.53 3.51
C VAL A 16 1.04 18.67 2.51
N ALA A 17 1.25 17.35 2.50
CA ALA A 17 0.53 16.44 1.63
C ALA A 17 -1.00 16.50 1.91
N PRO A 18 -1.84 16.88 0.93
CA PRO A 18 -3.25 17.12 1.17
C PRO A 18 -4.02 15.83 1.50
N THR A 19 -4.56 15.76 2.72
CA THR A 19 -5.46 14.72 3.24
C THR A 19 -6.91 14.94 2.79
N ARG A 20 -7.19 14.96 1.47
CA ARG A 20 -8.59 14.91 0.96
C ARG A 20 -8.80 13.91 -0.17
N ARG A 21 -9.84 13.08 0.02
CA ARG A 21 -10.37 12.10 -0.92
C ARG A 21 -10.80 12.78 -2.24
N SER A 22 -10.23 12.29 -3.35
CA SER A 22 -10.86 12.18 -4.66
C SER A 22 -11.62 13.40 -5.20
N THR A 23 -10.92 14.33 -5.84
CA THR A 23 -11.37 14.95 -7.11
C THR A 23 -10.14 15.36 -7.94
N LYS A 24 -10.28 15.35 -9.27
CA LYS A 24 -9.22 15.59 -10.26
C LYS A 24 -8.56 16.99 -10.19
N THR A 25 -9.00 17.84 -9.27
CA THR A 25 -8.65 19.26 -9.16
C THR A 25 -7.53 19.54 -8.13
N CYS A 26 -7.02 18.53 -7.41
CA CYS A 26 -6.14 18.75 -6.27
C CYS A 26 -4.78 19.42 -6.58
N ARG A 27 -4.18 19.21 -7.76
CA ARG A 27 -2.81 19.73 -8.02
C ARG A 27 -2.73 21.25 -8.17
N LYS A 28 -3.80 21.89 -8.66
CA LYS A 28 -3.79 23.34 -8.95
C LYS A 28 -4.36 24.20 -7.83
N VAL A 29 -4.98 23.62 -6.80
CA VAL A 29 -5.75 24.38 -5.80
C VAL A 29 -4.91 24.79 -4.59
N VAL A 30 -3.84 24.05 -4.29
CA VAL A 30 -3.08 24.18 -3.04
C VAL A 30 -2.19 25.43 -2.99
N LEU A 31 -1.90 26.07 -4.13
CA LEU A 31 -1.01 27.24 -4.20
C LEU A 31 -1.63 28.41 -4.99
N VAL A 32 -2.96 28.46 -5.03
CA VAL A 32 -3.69 29.51 -5.74
C VAL A 32 -3.54 30.85 -5.01
N LYS A 33 -3.18 31.90 -5.76
CA LYS A 33 -3.09 33.29 -5.25
C LYS A 33 -4.39 34.08 -5.35
N LYS A 34 -5.44 33.53 -6.00
CA LYS A 34 -6.76 34.17 -6.04
C LYS A 34 -7.35 34.21 -4.63
N SER A 35 -7.73 35.40 -4.15
CA SER A 35 -8.22 35.65 -2.79
C SER A 35 -9.26 34.61 -2.30
N ILE A 36 -10.26 34.28 -3.13
CA ILE A 36 -11.36 33.36 -2.75
C ILE A 36 -10.95 31.88 -2.64
N LEU A 37 -9.82 31.48 -3.24
CA LEU A 37 -9.32 30.10 -3.22
C LEU A 37 -7.94 30.01 -2.56
N SER A 38 -7.45 31.11 -1.97
CA SER A 38 -6.09 31.17 -1.49
C SER A 38 -5.95 30.38 -0.20
N THR A 39 -4.92 29.53 -0.17
CA THR A 39 -4.50 28.78 1.01
C THR A 39 -3.14 29.32 1.45
N PRO A 40 -3.11 30.41 2.25
CA PRO A 40 -1.89 31.18 2.51
C PRO A 40 -0.82 30.40 3.28
N PHE A 41 -1.20 29.30 3.94
CA PHE A 41 -0.27 28.43 4.66
C PHE A 41 0.79 27.83 3.74
N PHE A 42 0.40 27.25 2.60
CA PHE A 42 1.34 26.51 1.74
C PHE A 42 2.38 27.43 1.08
N GLY A 43 1.95 28.62 0.66
CA GLY A 43 2.86 29.62 0.09
C GLY A 43 3.87 30.21 1.09
N LYS A 44 3.56 30.16 2.40
CA LYS A 44 4.52 30.54 3.46
C LYS A 44 5.59 29.47 3.70
N VAL A 45 5.24 28.20 3.45
CA VAL A 45 6.12 27.06 3.68
C VAL A 45 7.08 26.84 2.51
N MET A 46 6.55 26.81 1.28
CA MET A 46 7.37 26.65 0.07
C MET A 46 6.71 27.25 -1.16
N SER A 47 7.52 27.68 -2.12
CA SER A 47 7.01 28.17 -3.41
C SER A 47 6.47 27.03 -4.27
N GLU A 48 5.50 27.34 -5.14
CA GLU A 48 4.95 26.40 -6.13
C GLU A 48 6.02 25.82 -7.05
N VAL A 49 7.01 26.64 -7.41
CA VAL A 49 8.14 26.21 -8.24
C VAL A 49 8.97 25.15 -7.50
N ARG A 50 9.34 25.40 -6.23
CA ARG A 50 10.11 24.44 -5.42
C ARG A 50 9.31 23.14 -5.22
N TYR A 51 8.04 23.24 -4.86
CA TYR A 51 7.16 22.08 -4.71
C TYR A 51 7.09 21.25 -6.01
N GLY A 52 6.87 21.91 -7.16
CA GLY A 52 6.81 21.25 -8.46
C GLY A 52 8.12 20.53 -8.83
N LEU A 53 9.27 21.13 -8.52
CA LEU A 53 10.58 20.50 -8.72
C LEU A 53 10.76 19.26 -7.84
N LEU A 54 10.49 19.37 -6.53
CA LEU A 54 10.57 18.24 -5.62
C LEU A 54 9.65 17.09 -6.08
N MET A 55 8.42 17.39 -6.52
CA MET A 55 7.49 16.37 -7.02
C MET A 55 7.92 15.72 -8.32
N LYS A 56 8.70 16.43 -9.15
CA LYS A 56 9.22 15.91 -10.40
C LYS A 56 10.42 14.98 -10.19
N PHE A 57 11.24 15.25 -9.17
CA PHE A 57 12.50 14.55 -8.93
C PHE A 57 12.49 13.62 -7.71
N LEU A 58 11.36 13.49 -7.00
CA LEU A 58 11.20 12.54 -5.90
C LEU A 58 11.44 11.11 -6.39
N HIS A 59 12.39 10.43 -5.76
CA HIS A 59 12.85 9.10 -6.14
C HIS A 59 13.18 8.28 -4.89
N PHE A 60 12.81 7.00 -4.90
CA PHE A 60 12.95 6.11 -3.73
C PHE A 60 13.99 4.98 -3.91
N ALA A 61 14.55 4.81 -5.11
CA ALA A 61 15.55 3.79 -5.39
C ALA A 61 16.90 4.41 -5.75
N ASN A 62 17.98 3.66 -5.60
CA ASN A 62 19.27 4.06 -6.19
C ASN A 62 19.36 3.49 -7.61
N ASN A 63 19.54 4.36 -8.61
CA ASN A 63 19.68 3.93 -10.01
C ASN A 63 21.08 3.37 -10.31
N ASP A 64 22.09 3.76 -9.52
CA ASP A 64 23.48 3.33 -9.68
C ASP A 64 23.75 1.99 -8.98
N ALA A 65 22.85 1.57 -8.09
CA ALA A 65 22.90 0.23 -7.52
C ALA A 65 22.67 -0.77 -8.67
N SER A 66 23.72 -1.48 -9.05
CA SER A 66 23.62 -2.67 -9.89
C SER A 66 22.53 -3.54 -9.29
N SER A 67 21.53 -3.89 -10.09
CA SER A 67 20.53 -4.87 -9.67
C SER A 67 21.29 -6.12 -9.27
N SER A 68 21.43 -6.38 -7.97
CA SER A 68 21.65 -7.74 -7.53
C SER A 68 20.50 -8.54 -8.15
N ASP A 69 20.85 -9.46 -9.05
CA ASP A 69 19.97 -10.32 -9.88
C ASP A 69 18.97 -11.20 -9.09
N LEU A 70 18.79 -10.94 -7.80
CA LEU A 70 18.02 -11.75 -6.87
C LEU A 70 16.54 -11.33 -6.79
N ASP A 71 16.16 -10.11 -7.18
CA ASP A 71 14.77 -9.67 -7.05
C ASP A 71 13.95 -10.07 -8.30
N HIS A 72 13.19 -11.16 -8.17
CA HIS A 72 12.36 -11.72 -9.25
C HIS A 72 11.27 -10.74 -9.75
N ASN A 73 10.99 -9.64 -9.02
CA ASN A 73 9.99 -8.66 -9.40
C ASN A 73 10.55 -7.29 -9.79
N MET A 74 11.15 -7.22 -10.98
CA MET A 74 11.65 -5.98 -11.61
C MET A 74 10.59 -4.86 -11.71
N LYS A 75 9.29 -5.18 -11.63
CA LYS A 75 8.20 -4.19 -11.75
C LYS A 75 8.10 -3.26 -10.55
N LEU A 76 8.51 -3.71 -9.36
CA LEU A 76 8.43 -2.93 -8.11
C LEU A 76 9.77 -2.34 -7.69
N LYS A 77 10.87 -2.58 -8.43
CA LYS A 77 12.24 -2.15 -8.08
C LYS A 77 12.32 -0.71 -7.55
N LYS A 78 11.57 0.23 -8.16
CA LYS A 78 11.60 1.66 -7.80
C LYS A 78 10.90 2.01 -6.48
N ILE A 79 10.01 1.16 -5.99
CA ILE A 79 9.17 1.44 -4.81
C ILE A 79 9.21 0.34 -3.74
N ARG A 80 9.85 -0.80 -4.03
CA ARG A 80 9.86 -1.99 -3.18
C ARG A 80 10.40 -1.68 -1.78
N GLU A 81 11.61 -1.12 -1.71
CA GLU A 81 12.26 -0.79 -0.43
C GLU A 81 11.42 0.17 0.41
N PHE A 82 10.84 1.19 -0.22
CA PHE A 82 9.96 2.13 0.46
C PHE A 82 8.68 1.45 0.96
N HIS A 83 8.02 0.65 0.14
CA HIS A 83 6.82 -0.09 0.53
C HIS A 83 7.10 -1.03 1.71
N ASP A 84 8.21 -1.75 1.66
CA ASP A 84 8.59 -2.71 2.71
C ASP A 84 8.93 -2.00 4.01
N LEU A 85 9.60 -0.86 3.94
CA LEU A 85 9.85 -0.01 5.10
C LEU A 85 8.54 0.47 5.74
N VAL A 86 7.56 0.90 4.92
CA VAL A 86 6.25 1.36 5.41
C VAL A 86 5.47 0.21 6.06
N VAL A 87 5.40 -0.96 5.41
CA VAL A 87 4.72 -2.14 5.96
C VAL A 87 5.39 -2.63 7.24
N HIS A 88 6.73 -2.67 7.27
CA HIS A 88 7.48 -2.99 8.49
C HIS A 88 7.15 -2.02 9.63
N LYS A 89 7.05 -0.72 9.33
CA LYS A 89 6.62 0.26 10.33
C LYS A 89 5.20 0.01 10.82
N PHE A 90 4.25 -0.29 9.94
CA PHE A 90 2.88 -0.60 10.33
C PHE A 90 2.81 -1.76 11.33
N LYS A 91 3.57 -2.82 11.07
CA LYS A 91 3.67 -3.99 11.95
C LYS A 91 4.36 -3.70 13.27
N SER A 92 5.39 -2.84 13.27
CA SER A 92 6.18 -2.53 14.47
C SER A 92 5.47 -1.60 15.46
N VAL A 93 4.56 -0.76 14.98
CA VAL A 93 3.93 0.31 15.79
C VAL A 93 2.65 -0.17 16.47
N TYR A 94 1.99 -1.19 15.91
CA TYR A 94 0.68 -1.63 16.37
C TYR A 94 0.55 -3.16 16.36
N VAL A 95 0.01 -3.70 17.45
CA VAL A 95 -0.42 -5.11 17.53
C VAL A 95 -1.93 -5.14 17.35
N PRO A 96 -2.45 -5.81 16.31
CA PRO A 96 -3.88 -5.83 16.03
C PRO A 96 -4.62 -6.66 17.07
N LYS A 97 -5.87 -6.28 17.35
CA LYS A 97 -6.84 -7.10 18.09
C LYS A 97 -7.19 -8.39 17.33
N PRO A 98 -7.81 -9.39 18.01
CA PRO A 98 -8.07 -10.70 17.42
C PRO A 98 -8.85 -10.70 16.10
N ASP A 99 -9.73 -9.73 15.89
CA ASP A 99 -10.54 -9.64 14.67
C ASP A 99 -9.80 -8.89 13.57
N ILE A 100 -9.47 -9.59 12.50
CA ILE A 100 -8.75 -9.09 11.34
C ILE A 100 -9.50 -9.38 10.05
N SER A 101 -9.27 -8.60 9.00
CA SER A 101 -9.93 -8.74 7.72
C SER A 101 -8.96 -8.62 6.55
N VAL A 102 -9.16 -9.43 5.52
CA VAL A 102 -8.42 -9.35 4.25
C VAL A 102 -9.35 -8.91 3.14
N ASP A 103 -8.98 -7.84 2.44
CA ASP A 103 -9.70 -7.33 1.28
C ASP A 103 -8.72 -6.60 0.32
N GLU A 104 -9.27 -6.09 -0.77
CA GLU A 104 -8.59 -5.50 -1.89
C GLU A 104 -8.82 -3.99 -1.94
N SER A 105 -7.70 -3.28 -1.98
CA SER A 105 -7.70 -1.85 -2.24
C SER A 105 -7.17 -1.54 -3.64
N LEU A 106 -7.68 -0.47 -4.23
CA LEU A 106 -7.29 -0.04 -5.56
C LEU A 106 -6.90 1.43 -5.54
N ILE A 107 -5.59 1.69 -5.64
CA ILE A 107 -5.07 3.05 -5.74
C ILE A 107 -5.27 3.53 -7.16
N ALA A 108 -6.12 4.55 -7.33
CA ALA A 108 -6.45 5.12 -8.63
C ALA A 108 -5.18 5.61 -9.35
N TYR A 109 -4.88 5.02 -10.51
CA TYR A 109 -3.73 5.38 -11.32
C TYR A 109 -4.05 5.25 -12.80
N LYS A 110 -3.81 6.32 -13.56
CA LYS A 110 -4.13 6.40 -15.00
C LYS A 110 -2.90 6.46 -15.91
N GLY A 111 -1.70 6.45 -15.36
CA GLY A 111 -0.46 6.50 -16.14
C GLY A 111 -0.17 5.20 -16.89
N ARG A 112 0.95 5.18 -17.61
CA ARG A 112 1.47 3.97 -18.25
C ARG A 112 2.16 3.11 -17.19
N LEU A 113 1.55 1.97 -16.88
CA LEU A 113 2.07 0.97 -15.96
C LEU A 113 1.59 -0.40 -16.45
N SER A 114 2.52 -1.34 -16.66
CA SER A 114 2.23 -2.63 -17.29
C SER A 114 1.36 -3.55 -16.44
N TRP A 115 1.33 -3.33 -15.13
CA TRP A 115 0.64 -4.18 -14.15
C TRP A 115 -0.55 -3.48 -13.46
N LYS A 116 -1.00 -2.34 -13.99
CA LYS A 116 -2.26 -1.72 -13.55
C LYS A 116 -3.43 -2.68 -13.77
N GLN A 117 -4.35 -2.72 -12.84
CA GLN A 117 -5.54 -3.55 -12.89
C GLN A 117 -6.75 -2.76 -13.32
N TYR A 118 -7.66 -3.43 -14.03
CA TYR A 118 -9.01 -2.94 -14.31
C TYR A 118 -10.00 -3.72 -13.44
N ILE A 119 -10.72 -3.02 -12.56
CA ILE A 119 -11.75 -3.60 -11.71
C ILE A 119 -13.05 -2.83 -11.95
N LEU A 120 -13.99 -3.47 -12.64
CA LEU A 120 -15.22 -2.82 -13.10
C LEU A 120 -16.08 -2.28 -11.95
N GLN A 121 -16.15 -3.04 -10.85
CA GLN A 121 -16.99 -2.74 -9.69
C GLN A 121 -16.45 -1.60 -8.80
N LYS A 122 -15.15 -1.26 -8.89
CA LYS A 122 -14.55 -0.20 -8.05
C LYS A 122 -14.74 1.17 -8.72
N ARG A 123 -14.95 2.21 -7.90
CA ARG A 123 -15.19 3.60 -8.36
C ARG A 123 -14.07 4.11 -9.28
N ALA A 124 -12.82 3.85 -8.91
CA ALA A 124 -11.69 4.03 -9.81
C ALA A 124 -11.51 2.73 -10.58
N ARG A 125 -11.96 2.66 -11.84
CA ARG A 125 -11.88 1.38 -12.58
C ARG A 125 -10.46 0.94 -12.92
N PHE A 126 -9.50 1.87 -12.97
CA PHE A 126 -8.09 1.58 -13.26
C PHE A 126 -7.20 2.01 -12.10
N GLY A 127 -6.29 1.13 -11.68
CA GLY A 127 -5.39 1.44 -10.59
C GLY A 127 -4.35 0.38 -10.27
N ILE A 128 -3.61 0.62 -9.20
CA ILE A 128 -2.69 -0.34 -8.57
C ILE A 128 -3.49 -1.12 -7.53
N LYS A 129 -3.61 -2.44 -7.73
CA LYS A 129 -4.30 -3.33 -6.78
C LYS A 129 -3.36 -3.70 -5.63
N LEU A 130 -3.88 -3.60 -4.42
CA LEU A 130 -3.25 -4.01 -3.17
C LEU A 130 -4.11 -5.07 -2.52
N PHE A 131 -3.49 -6.10 -1.97
CA PHE A 131 -4.10 -6.95 -0.95
C PHE A 131 -3.74 -6.36 0.41
N GLN A 132 -4.72 -6.16 1.28
CA GLN A 132 -4.51 -5.52 2.57
C GLN A 132 -5.08 -6.37 3.69
N LEU A 133 -4.31 -6.50 4.76
CA LEU A 133 -4.75 -7.07 6.03
C LEU A 133 -4.98 -5.91 7.00
N CYS A 134 -6.20 -5.78 7.45
CA CYS A 134 -6.64 -4.72 8.33
C CYS A 134 -7.16 -5.28 9.65
N GLU A 135 -6.99 -4.54 10.74
CA GLU A 135 -7.76 -4.82 11.94
C GLU A 135 -9.22 -4.36 11.73
N SER A 136 -10.17 -5.22 12.09
CA SER A 136 -11.59 -5.03 11.78
C SER A 136 -12.24 -3.85 12.53
N GLU A 137 -11.79 -3.54 13.74
CA GLU A 137 -12.40 -2.47 14.55
C GLU A 137 -11.91 -1.06 14.16
N SER A 138 -10.60 -0.85 14.09
CA SER A 138 -10.02 0.46 13.76
C SER A 138 -9.87 0.71 12.26
N GLY A 139 -9.89 -0.34 11.43
CA GLY A 139 -9.52 -0.26 10.02
C GLY A 139 -8.03 -0.02 9.79
N TYR A 140 -7.18 -0.23 10.81
CA TYR A 140 -5.74 -0.07 10.70
C TYR A 140 -5.14 -1.10 9.75
N ILE A 141 -4.39 -0.65 8.75
CA ILE A 141 -3.68 -1.53 7.81
C ILE A 141 -2.44 -2.07 8.52
N TRP A 142 -2.45 -3.35 8.84
CA TRP A 142 -1.34 -4.02 9.50
C TRP A 142 -0.33 -4.61 8.50
N ASN A 143 -0.82 -5.20 7.41
CA ASN A 143 0.03 -5.72 6.33
C ASN A 143 -0.56 -5.36 4.95
N SER A 144 0.30 -5.22 3.96
CA SER A 144 -0.10 -4.84 2.59
C SER A 144 0.82 -5.50 1.58
N LEU A 145 0.25 -5.93 0.45
CA LEU A 145 0.97 -6.56 -0.64
C LEU A 145 0.53 -5.97 -1.98
N ILE A 146 1.51 -5.55 -2.81
CA ILE A 146 1.24 -4.99 -4.14
C ILE A 146 1.06 -6.09 -5.17
N TYR A 147 -0.10 -6.13 -5.83
CA TYR A 147 -0.35 -7.08 -6.91
C TYR A 147 0.26 -6.58 -8.23
N THR A 148 1.10 -7.42 -8.84
CA THR A 148 1.80 -7.11 -10.10
C THR A 148 1.51 -8.09 -11.24
N GLY A 149 0.48 -8.93 -11.07
CA GLY A 149 0.18 -10.04 -11.97
C GLY A 149 1.09 -11.24 -11.70
N LYS A 150 1.59 -11.87 -12.78
CA LYS A 150 2.44 -13.08 -12.72
C LYS A 150 3.76 -12.93 -11.92
N GLY A 151 4.21 -11.70 -11.66
CA GLY A 151 5.45 -11.43 -10.92
C GLY A 151 5.22 -11.09 -9.44
N THR A 152 4.01 -11.28 -8.91
CA THR A 152 3.71 -10.90 -7.51
C THR A 152 4.53 -11.76 -6.55
N ALA A 153 5.28 -11.11 -5.67
CA ALA A 153 6.14 -11.77 -4.68
C ALA A 153 5.29 -12.20 -3.48
N PHE A 154 4.85 -13.45 -3.47
CA PHE A 154 4.19 -14.07 -2.32
C PHE A 154 5.23 -14.74 -1.41
N ASN A 155 4.80 -15.20 -0.24
CA ASN A 155 5.65 -16.04 0.60
C ASN A 155 5.89 -17.39 -0.09
N GLU A 156 7.16 -17.79 -0.19
CA GLU A 156 7.61 -19.00 -0.91
C GLU A 156 6.97 -20.28 -0.37
N ASN A 157 6.62 -20.30 0.91
CA ASN A 157 5.96 -21.44 1.57
C ASN A 157 4.58 -21.77 1.00
N TYR A 158 3.98 -20.88 0.20
CA TYR A 158 2.62 -21.02 -0.33
C TYR A 158 2.58 -21.11 -1.84
N ASN A 159 3.70 -21.42 -2.50
CA ASN A 159 3.81 -21.44 -3.95
C ASN A 159 2.89 -22.47 -4.65
N ASP A 160 2.39 -23.47 -3.94
CA ASP A 160 1.52 -24.50 -4.50
C ASP A 160 0.04 -24.10 -4.58
N TYR A 161 -0.36 -23.05 -3.84
CA TYR A 161 -1.77 -22.65 -3.74
C TYR A 161 -2.23 -21.68 -4.85
N GLY A 162 -3.55 -21.52 -4.97
CA GLY A 162 -4.18 -20.52 -5.83
C GLY A 162 -3.88 -19.07 -5.39
N LEU A 163 -4.12 -18.11 -6.28
CA LEU A 163 -3.84 -16.67 -6.02
C LEU A 163 -4.53 -16.15 -4.75
N SER A 164 -5.80 -16.51 -4.55
CA SER A 164 -6.61 -16.11 -3.40
C SER A 164 -5.98 -16.59 -2.10
N MET A 165 -5.77 -17.89 -1.97
CA MET A 165 -5.14 -18.50 -0.78
C MET A 165 -3.72 -17.97 -0.55
N LYS A 166 -2.89 -17.88 -1.60
CA LYS A 166 -1.54 -17.28 -1.53
C LYS A 166 -1.56 -15.90 -0.91
N SER A 167 -2.49 -15.05 -1.36
CA SER A 167 -2.57 -13.68 -0.87
C SER A 167 -2.96 -13.61 0.60
N VAL A 168 -3.94 -14.41 1.05
CA VAL A 168 -4.34 -14.50 2.46
C VAL A 168 -3.19 -15.04 3.31
N LEU A 169 -2.66 -16.21 2.98
CA LEU A 169 -1.62 -16.89 3.76
C LEU A 169 -0.33 -16.05 3.85
N THR A 170 0.03 -15.34 2.78
CA THR A 170 1.16 -14.41 2.79
C THR A 170 0.92 -13.23 3.73
N LEU A 171 -0.28 -12.66 3.72
CA LEU A 171 -0.61 -11.51 4.56
C LEU A 171 -0.67 -11.85 6.04
N ILE A 172 -1.25 -13.00 6.40
CA ILE A 172 -1.45 -13.41 7.79
C ILE A 172 -0.28 -14.19 8.39
N HIS A 173 0.75 -14.52 7.60
CA HIS A 173 1.82 -15.47 7.96
C HIS A 173 2.35 -15.32 9.40
N GLU A 174 2.61 -14.07 9.80
CA GLU A 174 3.16 -13.69 11.11
C GLU A 174 2.14 -13.67 12.26
N LEU A 175 0.83 -13.72 11.96
CA LEU A 175 -0.26 -13.75 12.94
C LEU A 175 -0.82 -15.16 13.17
N LYS A 176 -0.46 -16.13 12.34
CA LYS A 176 -0.86 -17.54 12.53
C LYS A 176 -0.39 -18.06 13.88
N GLY A 177 -1.18 -18.97 14.46
CA GLY A 177 -0.88 -19.62 15.73
C GLY A 177 -1.21 -18.79 16.97
N LYS A 178 -1.77 -17.59 16.81
CA LYS A 178 -2.01 -16.62 17.90
C LYS A 178 -3.49 -16.44 18.27
N GLY A 179 -4.42 -17.20 17.67
CA GLY A 179 -5.85 -17.13 17.98
C GLY A 179 -6.57 -15.92 17.39
N TYR A 180 -6.18 -15.49 16.18
CA TYR A 180 -6.91 -14.46 15.44
C TYR A 180 -8.13 -15.04 14.72
N CYS A 181 -9.14 -14.22 14.48
CA CYS A 181 -10.30 -14.51 13.65
C CYS A 181 -10.24 -13.69 12.36
N LEU A 182 -10.13 -14.36 11.23
CA LEU A 182 -10.00 -13.75 9.91
C LEU A 182 -11.36 -13.63 9.23
N SER A 183 -11.74 -12.42 8.84
CA SER A 183 -12.89 -12.15 7.98
C SER A 183 -12.45 -11.94 6.53
N THR A 184 -13.07 -12.66 5.59
CA THR A 184 -12.74 -12.61 4.15
C THR A 184 -13.98 -12.47 3.26
N ASP A 185 -13.80 -11.97 2.05
CA ASP A 185 -14.82 -12.01 1.01
C ASP A 185 -14.89 -13.38 0.30
N ASN A 186 -15.83 -13.54 -0.64
CA ASN A 186 -15.97 -14.77 -1.42
C ASN A 186 -14.74 -15.09 -2.28
N PHE A 187 -14.07 -14.07 -2.85
CA PHE A 187 -12.88 -14.30 -3.67
C PHE A 187 -11.76 -15.01 -2.88
N TYR A 188 -11.67 -14.76 -1.58
CA TYR A 188 -10.68 -15.38 -0.70
C TYR A 188 -11.13 -16.67 -0.02
N THR A 189 -12.42 -16.90 0.12
CA THR A 189 -12.95 -17.96 0.97
C THR A 189 -12.99 -19.30 0.25
N SER A 190 -12.39 -20.34 0.83
CA SER A 190 -12.48 -21.72 0.34
C SER A 190 -12.44 -22.72 1.52
N PRO A 191 -13.03 -23.92 1.39
CA PRO A 191 -12.93 -24.96 2.42
C PRO A 191 -11.48 -25.35 2.74
N GLU A 192 -10.65 -25.49 1.70
CA GLU A 192 -9.22 -25.82 1.84
C GLU A 192 -8.46 -24.75 2.66
N LEU A 193 -8.80 -23.46 2.45
CA LEU A 193 -8.22 -22.38 3.25
C LEU A 193 -8.67 -22.47 4.71
N ALA A 194 -9.95 -22.78 4.95
CA ALA A 194 -10.47 -22.88 6.31
C ALA A 194 -9.80 -23.98 7.12
N GLU A 195 -9.61 -25.17 6.54
CA GLU A 195 -8.90 -26.28 7.17
C GLU A 195 -7.47 -25.88 7.56
N LEU A 196 -6.71 -25.30 6.62
CA LEU A 196 -5.33 -24.85 6.88
C LEU A 196 -5.24 -23.78 7.98
N LEU A 197 -6.21 -22.87 8.05
CA LEU A 197 -6.23 -21.81 9.04
C LEU A 197 -6.56 -22.35 10.43
N ILE A 198 -7.57 -23.22 10.52
CA ILE A 198 -7.98 -23.86 11.78
C ILE A 198 -6.81 -24.69 12.35
N ASP A 199 -6.12 -25.47 11.52
CA ASP A 199 -4.92 -26.22 11.91
C ASP A 199 -3.81 -25.29 12.46
N SER A 200 -3.77 -24.05 11.96
CA SER A 200 -2.86 -23.01 12.42
C SER A 200 -3.42 -22.14 13.55
N LYS A 201 -4.44 -22.59 14.28
CA LYS A 201 -5.12 -21.84 15.37
C LYS A 201 -5.57 -20.44 14.95
N THR A 202 -6.15 -20.34 13.76
CA THR A 202 -6.72 -19.11 13.21
C THR A 202 -8.12 -19.42 12.70
N ASP A 203 -9.12 -18.78 13.25
CA ASP A 203 -10.51 -18.95 12.80
C ASP A 203 -10.73 -18.15 11.51
N ILE A 204 -11.69 -18.58 10.68
CA ILE A 204 -12.08 -17.86 9.47
C ILE A 204 -13.60 -17.71 9.37
N CYS A 205 -14.04 -16.55 8.92
CA CYS A 205 -15.42 -16.27 8.56
C CYS A 205 -15.43 -15.59 7.18
N GLY A 206 -16.29 -16.05 6.28
CA GLY A 206 -16.39 -15.47 4.95
C GLY A 206 -17.65 -15.91 4.23
N THR A 207 -17.90 -15.29 3.09
CA THR A 207 -19.00 -15.67 2.20
C THR A 207 -18.53 -16.71 1.19
N LEU A 208 -19.43 -17.59 0.75
CA LEU A 208 -19.25 -18.61 -0.29
C LEU A 208 -20.17 -18.32 -1.47
#